data_AF-A0A7Z9JP52-F1
#
_entry.id   AF-A0A7Z9JP52-F1
#
_cell.length_a   1.000
_cell.length_b   1.000
_cell.length_c   1.000
_cell.angle_alpha   90.00
_cell.angle_beta   90.00
_cell.angle_gamma   90.00
#
_symmetry.space_group_name_H-M   'P 1'
#
loop_
_entity.id
_entity.type
_entity.pdbx_description
1 polymer ?
#
loop_
_entity_poly.entity_id
_entity_poly.type
_entity_poly.pdbx_seq_one_letter_code
_entity_poly.pdbx_strand_id
1 'polypeptide(L)'
;MNRSRVQIGLVAIGFGFLLLPLTLSAQAREVITKQITLGSSVAELSLLFTGNGRLDVTFDDGVVQVDGQVVGRIDPGDRLEVAWRSLLEGAVMLEDGPLAERLLAWSAPEG
;
A
#
# COMPACT_ATOMS: atom_id res chain seq x y z
N MET A 1 14.96 27.74 -16.63
CA MET A 1 14.99 27.28 -15.23
C MET A 1 13.65 26.63 -14.93
N ASN A 2 13.72 25.33 -14.60
CA ASN A 2 12.64 24.39 -14.35
C ASN A 2 11.51 24.93 -13.47
N ARG A 3 10.27 24.61 -13.83
CA ARG A 3 9.18 24.24 -12.91
C ARG A 3 8.07 23.59 -13.74
N SER A 4 8.32 22.35 -14.16
CA SER A 4 7.30 21.46 -14.69
C SER A 4 6.20 21.33 -13.65
N ARG A 5 5.06 21.99 -13.90
CA ARG A 5 3.81 21.74 -13.20
C ARG A 5 3.35 20.35 -13.62
N VAL A 6 3.68 19.36 -12.82
CA VAL A 6 3.12 18.03 -12.97
C VAL A 6 1.90 17.97 -12.05
N GLN A 7 0.76 18.45 -12.57
CA GLN A 7 -0.55 18.13 -12.01
C GLN A 7 -0.81 16.64 -12.31
N ILE A 8 -0.50 15.74 -11.37
CA ILE A 8 -1.01 14.36 -11.41
C ILE A 8 -2.15 14.29 -10.40
N GLY A 9 -3.32 14.80 -10.81
CA GLY A 9 -4.59 14.59 -10.11
C GLY A 9 -5.22 13.25 -10.46
N LEU A 10 -4.43 12.16 -10.50
CA LEU A 10 -4.87 10.85 -10.98
C LEU A 10 -4.25 9.70 -10.18
N VAL A 11 -4.20 9.80 -8.84
CA VAL A 11 -3.60 8.75 -8.00
C VAL A 11 -4.69 7.84 -7.38
N ALA A 12 -5.86 8.38 -7.05
CA ALA A 12 -6.91 7.62 -6.35
C ALA A 12 -7.53 6.46 -7.15
N ILE A 13 -7.68 6.57 -8.47
CA ILE A 13 -8.24 5.50 -9.32
C ILE A 13 -7.20 4.38 -9.57
N GLY A 14 -5.91 4.71 -9.53
CA GLY A 14 -4.83 3.77 -9.84
C GLY A 14 -4.52 2.80 -8.70
N PHE A 15 -4.60 3.25 -7.43
CA PHE A 15 -4.08 2.47 -6.30
C PHE A 15 -4.92 1.22 -5.99
N GLY A 16 -6.25 1.34 -5.93
CA GLY A 16 -7.13 0.18 -5.77
C GLY A 16 -7.05 -0.79 -6.95
N PHE A 17 -6.83 -0.27 -8.16
CA PHE A 17 -6.68 -1.07 -9.37
C PHE A 17 -5.33 -1.81 -9.44
N LEU A 18 -4.26 -1.19 -8.94
CA LEU A 18 -2.93 -1.80 -8.81
C LEU A 18 -2.92 -2.98 -7.84
N LEU A 19 -3.79 -2.96 -6.83
CA LEU A 19 -3.92 -4.04 -5.85
C LEU A 19 -4.75 -5.24 -6.35
N LEU A 20 -5.54 -5.10 -7.42
CA LEU A 20 -6.37 -6.20 -7.98
C LEU A 20 -5.58 -7.47 -8.39
N PRO A 21 -4.48 -7.39 -9.16
CA PRO A 21 -3.69 -8.59 -9.49
C PRO A 21 -3.00 -9.18 -8.25
N LEU A 22 -2.75 -8.35 -7.24
CA LEU A 22 -2.06 -8.72 -5.99
C LEU A 22 -3.00 -9.47 -5.04
N THR A 23 -4.26 -9.06 -4.95
CA THR A 23 -5.28 -9.79 -4.16
C THR A 23 -5.54 -11.18 -4.72
N LEU A 24 -5.54 -11.36 -6.04
CA LEU A 24 -5.70 -12.69 -6.65
C LEU A 24 -4.57 -13.67 -6.23
N SER A 25 -3.35 -13.14 -6.05
CA SER A 25 -2.20 -13.92 -5.59
C SER A 25 -2.23 -14.17 -4.08
N ALA A 26 -2.66 -13.20 -3.26
CA ALA A 26 -2.79 -13.35 -1.81
C ALA A 26 -3.92 -14.32 -1.40
N GLN A 27 -4.99 -14.40 -2.18
CA GLN A 27 -6.12 -15.33 -1.95
C GLN A 27 -5.77 -16.78 -2.25
N ALA A 28 -4.85 -16.99 -3.21
CA ALA A 28 -4.41 -18.31 -3.63
C ALA A 28 -3.21 -18.82 -2.82
N ARG A 29 -2.49 -17.93 -2.11
CA ARG A 29 -1.20 -18.23 -1.47
C ARG A 29 -1.17 -17.70 -0.05
N GLU A 30 -0.91 -18.61 0.88
CA GLU A 30 -0.71 -18.32 2.29
C GLU A 30 0.42 -17.29 2.49
N VAL A 31 0.15 -16.28 3.31
CA VAL A 31 1.16 -15.30 3.75
C VAL A 31 2.09 -16.01 4.74
N ILE A 32 3.37 -16.12 4.38
CA ILE A 32 4.41 -16.74 5.20
C ILE A 32 5.01 -15.70 6.16
N THR A 33 5.14 -14.46 5.68
CA THR A 33 5.78 -13.39 6.46
C THR A 33 5.05 -12.09 6.23
N LYS A 34 4.83 -11.38 7.34
CA LYS A 34 4.28 -10.04 7.38
C LYS A 34 5.24 -9.14 8.14
N GLN A 35 5.63 -8.05 7.50
CA GLN A 35 6.41 -6.99 8.11
C GLN A 35 5.67 -5.67 7.91
N ILE A 36 5.49 -4.93 9.00
CA ILE A 36 4.86 -3.61 8.98
C ILE A 36 5.84 -2.65 9.64
N THR A 37 6.20 -1.59 8.92
CA THR A 37 7.07 -0.53 9.42
C THR A 37 6.25 0.76 9.48
N LEU A 38 6.02 1.28 10.69
CA LEU A 38 5.33 2.55 10.91
C LEU A 38 6.28 3.53 11.60
N GLY A 39 6.65 4.59 10.89
CA GLY A 39 7.44 5.71 11.38
C GLY A 39 6.72 7.04 11.21
N SER A 40 7.36 8.16 11.55
CA SER A 40 6.76 9.50 11.47
C SER A 40 6.40 9.93 10.04
N SER A 41 7.24 9.56 9.07
CA SER A 41 7.09 9.89 7.64
C SER A 41 7.09 8.65 6.74
N VAL A 42 7.16 7.46 7.34
CA VAL A 42 7.25 6.18 6.64
C VAL A 42 6.10 5.28 7.08
N ALA A 43 5.47 4.61 6.12
CA ALA A 43 4.47 3.58 6.34
C ALA A 43 4.61 2.48 5.29
N GLU A 44 5.26 1.39 5.67
CA GLU A 44 5.60 0.26 4.80
C GLU A 44 4.89 -1.03 5.25
N LEU A 45 4.48 -1.81 4.25
CA LEU A 45 3.97 -3.17 4.40
C LEU A 45 4.73 -4.07 3.43
N SER A 46 5.44 -5.06 3.98
CA SER A 46 6.01 -6.14 3.19
C SER A 46 5.32 -7.46 3.53
N LEU A 47 4.78 -8.13 2.52
CA LEU A 47 4.19 -9.45 2.63
C LEU A 47 4.98 -10.43 1.76
N LEU A 48 5.30 -11.60 2.31
CA LEU A 48 5.85 -12.73 1.58
C LEU A 48 4.81 -13.83 1.51
N PHE A 49 4.54 -14.31 0.31
CA PHE A 49 3.56 -15.36 0.04
C PHE A 49 4.25 -16.67 -0.32
N THR A 50 3.54 -17.78 -0.11
CA THR A 50 3.92 -19.10 -0.64
C THR A 50 4.09 -19.06 -2.17
N GLY A 51 5.20 -19.58 -2.68
CA GLY A 51 5.48 -19.66 -4.12
C GLY A 51 6.17 -18.43 -4.71
N ASN A 52 6.99 -17.73 -3.91
CA ASN A 52 7.89 -16.64 -4.31
C ASN A 52 7.21 -15.30 -4.65
N GLY A 53 5.93 -15.12 -4.30
CA GLY A 53 5.29 -13.81 -4.38
C GLY A 53 5.75 -12.93 -3.21
N ARG A 54 6.16 -11.70 -3.49
CA ARG A 54 6.35 -10.65 -2.49
C ARG A 54 5.46 -9.47 -2.88
N LEU A 55 4.91 -8.79 -1.87
CA LEU A 55 4.29 -7.48 -2.02
C LEU A 55 5.02 -6.54 -1.09
N ASP A 56 5.47 -5.42 -1.61
CA ASP A 56 6.12 -4.36 -0.84
C ASP A 56 5.41 -3.05 -1.17
N VAL A 57 4.73 -2.46 -0.19
CA VAL A 57 4.01 -1.19 -0.36
C VAL A 57 4.58 -0.19 0.62
N THR A 58 5.19 0.87 0.09
CA THR A 58 5.92 1.84 0.90
C THR A 58 5.40 3.24 0.63
N PHE A 59 5.00 3.91 1.69
CA PHE A 59 4.84 5.35 1.72
C PHE A 59 6.06 5.94 2.42
N ASP A 60 6.79 6.80 1.71
CA ASP A 60 7.97 7.49 2.22
C ASP A 60 7.92 8.94 1.75
N ASP A 61 7.73 9.87 2.69
CA ASP A 61 7.75 11.33 2.44
C ASP A 61 6.87 11.75 1.24
N GLY A 62 5.63 11.26 1.24
CA GLY A 62 4.66 11.53 0.18
C GLY A 62 4.89 10.76 -1.12
N VAL A 63 5.90 9.88 -1.21
CA VAL A 63 6.10 9.00 -2.37
C VAL A 63 5.44 7.66 -2.10
N VAL A 64 4.65 7.19 -3.06
CA VAL A 64 3.98 5.88 -3.00
C VAL A 64 4.72 4.91 -3.89
N GLN A 65 5.18 3.81 -3.31
CA GLN A 65 5.91 2.75 -4.00
C GLN A 65 5.19 1.41 -3.84
N VAL A 66 5.14 0.63 -4.91
CA VAL A 66 4.64 -0.74 -4.92
C VAL A 66 5.67 -1.61 -5.62
N ASP A 67 6.15 -2.66 -4.96
CA ASP A 67 7.25 -3.53 -5.42
C ASP A 67 8.49 -2.72 -5.84
N GLY A 68 8.81 -1.68 -5.07
CA GLY A 68 9.92 -0.76 -5.33
C GLY A 68 9.72 0.15 -6.56
N GLN A 69 8.55 0.13 -7.21
CA GLN A 69 8.20 1.05 -8.30
C GLN A 69 7.39 2.23 -7.76
N VAL A 70 7.80 3.46 -8.09
CA VAL A 70 7.02 4.66 -7.74
C VAL A 70 5.75 4.68 -8.57
N VAL A 71 4.61 4.49 -7.91
CA VAL A 71 3.28 4.51 -8.56
C VAL A 71 2.63 5.88 -8.47
N GLY A 72 3.08 6.75 -7.56
CA GLY A 72 2.52 8.07 -7.39
C GLY A 72 3.23 8.90 -6.33
N ARG A 73 2.81 10.16 -6.22
CA ARG A 73 3.21 11.07 -5.15
C ARG A 73 1.96 11.75 -4.61
N ILE A 74 1.85 11.80 -3.30
CA ILE A 74 0.78 12.47 -2.55
C ILE A 74 1.40 13.44 -1.55
N ASP A 75 0.63 14.43 -1.12
CA ASP A 75 1.08 15.34 -0.07
C ASP A 75 1.12 14.60 1.29
N PRO A 76 2.10 14.90 2.17
CA PRO A 76 2.13 14.33 3.51
C PRO A 76 0.85 14.65 4.29
N GLY A 77 0.27 13.63 4.93
CA GLY A 77 -1.02 13.76 5.62
C GLY A 77 -2.25 13.80 4.71
N ASP A 78 -2.09 13.52 3.42
CA ASP A 78 -3.22 13.31 2.51
C ASP A 78 -4.09 12.13 2.96
N ARG A 79 -5.35 12.10 2.51
CA ARG A 79 -6.33 11.08 2.88
C ARG A 79 -5.85 9.66 2.58
N LEU A 80 -5.13 9.48 1.47
CA LEU A 80 -4.57 8.17 1.12
C LEU A 80 -3.51 7.72 2.14
N GLU A 81 -2.60 8.61 2.55
CA GLU A 81 -1.60 8.30 3.57
C GLU A 81 -2.26 7.96 4.90
N VAL A 82 -3.21 8.78 5.35
CA VAL A 82 -3.91 8.57 6.62
C VAL A 82 -4.68 7.25 6.60
N ALA A 83 -5.42 6.97 5.52
CA ALA A 83 -6.18 5.72 5.40
C ALA A 83 -5.27 4.48 5.32
N TRP A 84 -4.12 4.59 4.66
CA TRP A 84 -3.11 3.53 4.61
C TRP A 84 -2.51 3.28 5.98
N ARG A 85 -2.11 4.34 6.71
CA ARG A 85 -1.58 4.21 8.08
C ARG A 85 -2.60 3.56 9.01
N SER A 86 -3.85 4.00 8.99
CA SER A 86 -4.91 3.38 9.79
C SER A 86 -5.17 1.92 9.43
N LEU A 87 -5.01 1.53 8.16
CA LEU A 87 -5.06 0.13 7.76
C LEU A 87 -3.91 -0.66 8.39
N LEU A 88 -2.68 -0.14 8.32
CA LEU A 88 -1.48 -0.78 8.87
C LEU A 88 -1.51 -0.90 10.40
N GLU A 89 -1.99 0.13 11.09
CA GLU A 89 -2.20 0.10 12.54
C GLU A 89 -3.20 -1.00 12.94
N GLY A 90 -4.29 -1.15 12.17
CA GLY A 90 -5.24 -2.24 12.35
C GLY A 90 -4.69 -3.62 11.98
N ALA A 91 -3.81 -3.67 10.98
CA ALA A 91 -3.16 -4.89 10.48
C ALA A 91 -2.11 -5.46 11.43
N VAL A 92 -1.48 -4.60 12.25
CA VAL A 92 -0.46 -5.02 13.22
C VAL A 92 -0.98 -6.07 14.22
N MET A 93 -2.28 -5.99 14.56
CA MET A 93 -2.94 -6.90 15.50
C MET A 93 -3.58 -8.13 14.83
N LEU A 94 -3.59 -8.20 13.49
CA LEU A 94 -4.28 -9.28 12.77
C LEU A 94 -3.34 -10.44 12.46
N GLU A 95 -3.88 -11.65 12.56
CA GLU A 95 -3.26 -12.85 12.01
C GLU A 95 -3.29 -12.81 10.47
N ASP A 96 -2.50 -13.67 9.84
CA ASP A 96 -2.19 -13.58 8.40
C ASP A 96 -3.43 -13.75 7.48
N GLY A 97 -4.39 -14.60 7.86
CA GLY A 97 -5.66 -14.76 7.14
C GLY A 97 -6.56 -13.50 7.20
N PRO A 98 -6.94 -13.03 8.41
CA PRO A 98 -7.73 -11.82 8.59
C PRO A 98 -7.10 -10.56 7.99
N LEU A 99 -5.77 -10.50 7.92
CA LEU A 99 -5.06 -9.44 7.24
C LEU A 99 -5.33 -9.44 5.73
N ALA A 100 -5.21 -10.60 5.08
CA ALA A 100 -5.41 -10.71 3.64
C ALA A 100 -6.82 -10.26 3.26
N GLU A 101 -7.84 -10.66 4.03
CA GLU A 101 -9.23 -10.21 3.85
C GLU A 101 -9.39 -8.70 4.05
N ARG A 102 -8.71 -8.13 5.04
CA ARG A 102 -8.78 -6.67 5.30
C ARG A 102 -8.08 -5.85 4.23
N LEU A 103 -6.95 -6.32 3.71
CA LEU A 103 -6.27 -5.69 2.57
C LEU A 103 -7.11 -5.80 1.29
N LEU A 104 -7.82 -6.92 1.10
CA LEU A 104 -8.79 -7.13 0.02
C LEU A 104 -9.99 -6.17 0.09
N ALA A 105 -10.53 -5.99 1.29
CA ALA A 105 -11.67 -5.11 1.52
C ALA A 105 -11.27 -3.62 1.54
N TRP A 106 -9.98 -3.32 1.68
CA TRP A 106 -9.51 -1.95 1.73
C TRP A 106 -9.55 -1.31 0.34
N SER A 107 -10.23 -0.18 0.27
CA SER A 107 -10.28 0.67 -0.92
C SER A 107 -9.61 1.99 -0.59
N ALA A 108 -8.72 2.44 -1.48
CA ALA A 108 -8.13 3.76 -1.37
C ALA A 108 -9.23 4.83 -1.33
N PRO A 109 -9.17 5.82 -0.42
CA PRO A 109 -10.11 6.92 -0.42
C PRO A 109 -9.96 7.75 -1.70
N GLU A 110 -11.07 8.26 -2.21
CA GLU A 110 -11.08 9.21 -3.32
C GLU A 110 -10.54 10.56 -2.83
N GLY A 111 -9.47 11.06 -3.47
CA GLY A 111 -8.76 12.29 -3.10
C GLY A 111 -7.85 12.77 -4.22
#